data_AF-A0A7Y4MI68-F1
#
_entry.id   AF-A0A7Y4MI68-F1
#
_cell.length_a   1.000
_cell.length_b   1.000
_cell.length_c   1.000
_cell.angle_alpha   90.00
_cell.angle_beta   90.00
_cell.angle_gamma   90.00
#
_symmetry.space_group_name_H-M   'P 1'
#
loop_
_entity.id
_entity.type
_entity.pdbx_description
1 polymer ?
#
loop_
_entity_poly.entity_id
_entity_poly.type
_entity_poly.pdbx_seq_one_letter_code
_entity_poly.pdbx_strand_id
1 'polypeptide(L)'
;MRRRDRRVLVATAITGAALLGGCSVPDGPRGDATWHLARPADVSADSTSLEVGVERAACASGRTGTVLEPEVTYETDRIIVTTYVEPLTGGVQSCQGNDVVPLTVELGEPIGERKLVDGVCLVPDAVPASLCEDDGVRWAIRTPSASAVWGLPKGEVVRPGSTSFRVDVTRTGCSGGVTGRVLEPMITYGADQIIIRTDVEPLPEGAYDCPGNEIVEKTVELSEPVGDRELVDAACVTGDAVTTTFCEDDGVRWAPR
;
A
#
# COMPACT_ATOMS: atom_id res chain seq x y z
N MET A 1 86.14 -18.61 8.30
CA MET A 1 85.44 -17.98 7.16
C MET A 1 83.97 -18.37 7.20
N ARG A 2 83.07 -17.39 7.40
CA ARG A 2 81.62 -17.59 7.52
C ARG A 2 81.02 -17.88 6.14
N ARG A 3 80.38 -19.04 5.95
CA ARG A 3 79.43 -19.27 4.84
C ARG A 3 78.03 -18.86 5.29
N ARG A 4 77.53 -17.78 4.68
CA ARG A 4 76.11 -17.43 4.60
C ARG A 4 75.56 -18.17 3.40
N ASP A 5 74.47 -18.92 3.55
CA ASP A 5 73.54 -19.25 2.45
C ASP A 5 72.14 -19.43 3.08
N ARG A 6 71.37 -18.33 3.11
CA ARG A 6 70.20 -18.07 2.24
C ARG A 6 69.09 -19.11 2.41
N ARG A 7 68.23 -18.86 3.41
CA ARG A 7 66.88 -19.44 3.47
C ARG A 7 66.04 -18.82 2.35
N VAL A 8 65.57 -19.66 1.44
CA VAL A 8 64.60 -19.29 0.40
C VAL A 8 63.24 -19.10 1.07
N LEU A 9 62.73 -17.88 1.07
CA LEU A 9 61.35 -17.56 1.42
C LEU A 9 60.48 -17.88 0.20
N VAL A 10 59.67 -18.93 0.29
CA VAL A 10 58.59 -19.21 -0.66
C VAL A 10 57.47 -18.22 -0.35
N ALA A 11 57.30 -17.22 -1.21
CA ALA A 11 56.16 -16.31 -1.14
C ALA A 11 54.95 -17.00 -1.79
N THR A 12 54.06 -17.54 -0.95
CA THR A 12 52.76 -18.05 -1.38
C THR A 12 51.90 -16.85 -1.77
N ALA A 13 51.76 -16.58 -3.07
CA ALA A 13 50.78 -15.63 -3.57
C ALA A 13 49.39 -16.26 -3.42
N ILE A 14 48.64 -15.82 -2.41
CA ILE A 14 47.21 -16.11 -2.29
C ILE A 14 46.52 -15.19 -3.29
N THR A 15 46.22 -15.71 -4.48
CA THR A 15 45.36 -15.06 -5.45
C THR A 15 43.93 -15.11 -4.90
N GLY A 16 43.53 -14.08 -4.17
CA GLY A 16 42.14 -13.88 -3.77
C GLY A 16 41.31 -13.56 -5.02
N ALA A 17 40.58 -14.54 -5.53
CA ALA A 17 39.52 -14.29 -6.49
C ALA A 17 38.34 -13.64 -5.73
N ALA A 18 38.31 -12.31 -5.75
CA ALA A 18 37.12 -11.56 -5.37
C ALA A 18 36.05 -11.77 -6.45
N LEU A 19 35.13 -12.69 -6.20
CA LEU A 19 33.89 -12.83 -6.96
C LEU A 19 32.97 -11.67 -6.57
N LEU A 20 33.13 -10.53 -7.24
CA LEU A 20 32.17 -9.44 -7.19
C LEU A 20 30.98 -9.78 -8.09
N GLY A 21 29.80 -9.82 -7.46
CA GLY A 21 28.46 -9.53 -7.96
C GLY A 21 28.13 -9.70 -9.44
N GLY A 22 27.15 -10.57 -9.71
CA GLY A 22 26.41 -10.54 -10.97
C GLY A 22 25.81 -11.89 -11.31
N CYS A 23 24.88 -12.41 -10.50
CA CYS A 23 23.95 -13.40 -11.01
C CYS A 23 22.94 -12.65 -11.90
N SER A 24 23.32 -12.37 -13.13
CA SER A 24 22.39 -11.92 -14.16
C SER A 24 21.53 -13.14 -14.53
N VAL A 25 20.34 -13.24 -13.96
CA VAL A 25 19.32 -14.12 -14.53
C VAL A 25 19.02 -13.57 -15.93
N PRO A 26 19.10 -14.38 -17.00
CA PRO A 26 18.71 -13.90 -18.31
C PRO A 26 17.25 -13.47 -18.24
N ASP A 27 16.98 -12.21 -18.61
CA ASP A 27 15.60 -11.74 -18.81
C ASP A 27 14.89 -12.76 -19.70
N GLY A 28 13.70 -13.19 -19.29
CA GLY A 28 12.82 -13.96 -20.15
C GLY A 28 12.47 -13.17 -21.42
N PRO A 29 11.55 -13.69 -22.26
CA PRO A 29 11.07 -12.92 -23.43
C PRO A 29 10.41 -11.58 -23.05
N ARG A 30 10.15 -11.37 -21.75
CA ARG A 30 9.63 -10.15 -21.12
C ARG A 30 10.39 -9.95 -19.80
N GLY A 31 10.47 -8.70 -19.33
CA GLY A 31 10.98 -8.37 -18.00
C GLY A 31 9.84 -8.23 -17.00
N ASP A 32 10.09 -8.67 -15.76
CA ASP A 32 9.13 -8.56 -14.67
C ASP A 32 8.95 -7.11 -14.23
N ALA A 33 7.69 -6.75 -13.98
CA ALA A 33 7.30 -5.43 -13.50
C ALA A 33 6.23 -5.58 -12.42
N THR A 34 6.27 -4.68 -11.45
CA THR A 34 5.23 -4.53 -10.43
C THR A 34 4.42 -3.28 -10.72
N TRP A 35 3.20 -3.22 -10.22
CA TRP A 35 2.39 -2.02 -10.35
C TRP A 35 1.75 -1.61 -9.02
N HIS A 36 1.44 -0.32 -8.91
CA HIS A 36 0.70 0.28 -7.80
C HIS A 36 -0.41 1.17 -8.33
N LEU A 37 -1.48 1.35 -7.55
CA LEU A 37 -2.54 2.30 -7.89
C LEU A 37 -1.98 3.72 -7.84
N ALA A 38 -2.14 4.49 -8.92
CA ALA A 38 -1.71 5.89 -8.96
C ALA A 38 -2.59 6.78 -8.08
N ARG A 39 -3.88 6.47 -7.99
CA ARG A 39 -4.88 7.18 -7.18
C ARG A 39 -5.75 6.18 -6.40
N PRO A 40 -5.22 5.55 -5.34
CA PRO A 40 -5.93 4.48 -4.62
C PRO A 40 -7.25 4.95 -4.00
N ALA A 41 -7.36 6.24 -3.64
CA ALA A 41 -8.59 6.83 -3.10
C ALA A 41 -9.75 6.88 -4.12
N ASP A 42 -9.46 6.83 -5.42
CA ASP A 42 -10.45 6.91 -6.49
C ASP A 42 -10.99 5.53 -6.90
N VAL A 43 -10.40 4.44 -6.39
CA VAL A 43 -10.79 3.06 -6.73
C VAL A 43 -11.91 2.60 -5.80
N SER A 44 -13.02 2.16 -6.38
CA SER A 44 -14.21 1.66 -5.69
C SER A 44 -14.67 0.30 -6.26
N ALA A 45 -15.67 -0.29 -5.60
CA ALA A 45 -16.35 -1.51 -6.07
C ALA A 45 -16.85 -1.39 -7.52
N ASP A 46 -17.24 -0.18 -7.93
CA ASP A 46 -17.86 0.08 -9.23
C ASP A 46 -16.84 0.42 -10.32
N SER A 47 -15.55 0.55 -9.97
CA SER A 47 -14.50 0.89 -10.91
C SER A 47 -14.37 -0.16 -12.01
N THR A 48 -14.34 0.30 -13.27
CA THR A 48 -14.02 -0.53 -14.45
C THR A 48 -12.76 -0.06 -15.17
N SER A 49 -12.09 0.98 -14.65
CA SER A 49 -10.85 1.51 -15.21
C SER A 49 -9.93 1.90 -14.04
N LEU A 50 -8.65 1.55 -14.15
CA LEU A 50 -7.64 1.75 -13.11
C LEU A 50 -6.46 2.53 -13.67
N GLU A 51 -6.08 3.60 -12.98
CA GLU A 51 -4.81 4.29 -13.24
C GLU A 51 -3.73 3.67 -12.37
N VAL A 52 -2.74 3.02 -12.99
CA VAL A 52 -1.62 2.37 -12.28
C VAL A 52 -0.28 2.95 -12.69
N GLY A 53 0.67 2.95 -11.77
CA GLY A 53 2.08 3.18 -12.03
C GLY A 53 2.82 1.85 -12.11
N VAL A 54 3.48 1.59 -13.24
CA VAL A 54 4.24 0.36 -13.48
C VAL A 54 5.74 0.64 -13.32
N GLU A 55 6.43 -0.21 -12.60
CA GLU A 55 7.88 -0.15 -12.41
C GLU A 55 8.53 -1.51 -12.68
N ARG A 56 9.63 -1.52 -13.42
CA ARG A 56 10.43 -2.74 -13.62
C ARG A 56 11.02 -3.20 -12.29
N ALA A 57 10.97 -4.50 -12.01
CA ALA A 57 11.54 -5.06 -10.79
C ALA A 57 13.08 -5.20 -10.83
N ALA A 58 13.65 -5.55 -11.99
CA ALA A 58 15.09 -5.72 -12.16
C ALA A 58 15.86 -4.39 -12.24
N CYS A 59 17.15 -4.42 -11.92
CA CYS A 59 18.02 -3.25 -12.07
C CYS A 59 18.14 -2.82 -13.53
N ALA A 60 17.85 -1.54 -13.79
CA ALA A 60 17.79 -1.03 -15.15
C ALA A 60 18.27 0.42 -15.31
N SER A 61 19.19 0.86 -14.43
CA SER A 61 19.81 2.18 -14.53
C SER A 61 18.79 3.34 -14.59
N GLY A 62 17.66 3.19 -13.90
CA GLY A 62 16.62 4.21 -13.75
C GLY A 62 15.50 4.10 -14.77
N ARG A 63 15.34 2.92 -15.41
CA ARG A 63 14.46 2.76 -16.57
C ARG A 63 13.58 1.52 -16.50
N THR A 64 12.28 1.72 -16.50
CA THR A 64 11.28 0.67 -16.60
C THR A 64 11.20 0.13 -18.03
N GLY A 65 11.18 1.04 -19.02
CA GLY A 65 11.09 0.70 -20.44
C GLY A 65 9.65 0.65 -20.94
N THR A 66 9.44 0.00 -22.09
CA THR A 66 8.11 -0.14 -22.68
C THR A 66 7.27 -1.09 -21.85
N VAL A 67 6.16 -0.61 -21.29
CA VAL A 67 5.16 -1.44 -20.60
C VAL A 67 4.31 -2.17 -21.64
N LEU A 68 4.15 -3.47 -21.44
CA LEU A 68 3.34 -4.35 -22.29
C LEU A 68 1.87 -4.31 -21.84
N GLU A 69 0.96 -4.67 -22.75
CA GLU A 69 -0.47 -4.71 -22.48
C GLU A 69 -0.78 -5.61 -21.26
N PRO A 70 -1.60 -5.14 -20.31
CA PRO A 70 -1.90 -5.90 -19.11
C PRO A 70 -2.76 -7.12 -19.43
N GLU A 71 -2.42 -8.24 -18.79
CA GLU A 71 -3.24 -9.45 -18.76
C GLU A 71 -4.12 -9.41 -17.50
N VAL A 72 -5.44 -9.48 -17.68
CA VAL A 72 -6.41 -9.44 -16.58
C VAL A 72 -7.13 -10.79 -16.47
N THR A 73 -7.03 -11.40 -15.29
CA THR A 73 -7.73 -12.66 -14.97
C THR A 73 -8.75 -12.41 -13.86
N TYR A 74 -9.97 -12.87 -14.09
CA TYR A 74 -11.08 -12.74 -13.14
C TYR A 74 -11.27 -14.05 -12.39
N GLU A 75 -11.21 -13.98 -11.07
CA GLU A 75 -11.57 -15.06 -10.16
C GLU A 75 -12.75 -14.62 -9.28
N THR A 76 -13.27 -15.55 -8.47
CA THR A 76 -14.44 -15.31 -7.63
C THR A 76 -14.18 -14.24 -6.57
N ASP A 77 -12.99 -14.21 -5.98
CA ASP A 77 -12.62 -13.36 -4.83
C ASP A 77 -11.52 -12.34 -5.16
N ARG A 78 -10.96 -12.37 -6.37
CA ARG A 78 -9.91 -11.45 -6.82
C ARG A 78 -9.91 -11.24 -8.33
N ILE A 79 -9.33 -10.12 -8.73
CA ILE A 79 -8.96 -9.77 -10.09
C ILE A 79 -7.44 -9.66 -10.09
N ILE A 80 -6.79 -10.45 -10.93
CA ILE A 80 -5.34 -10.50 -11.05
C ILE A 80 -4.96 -9.67 -12.27
N VAL A 81 -4.22 -8.60 -12.06
CA VAL A 81 -3.67 -7.77 -13.13
C VAL A 81 -2.17 -8.05 -13.20
N THR A 82 -1.71 -8.50 -14.36
CA THR A 82 -0.29 -8.76 -14.60
C THR A 82 0.16 -7.90 -15.76
N THR A 83 1.26 -7.18 -15.59
CA THR A 83 1.91 -6.48 -16.69
C THR A 83 3.40 -6.76 -16.65
N TYR A 84 4.02 -6.70 -17.82
CA TYR A 84 5.43 -6.92 -18.02
C TYR A 84 6.01 -5.74 -18.78
N VAL A 85 7.33 -5.72 -18.91
CA VAL A 85 8.03 -4.74 -19.73
C VAL A 85 8.83 -5.44 -20.83
N GLU A 86 9.08 -4.75 -21.94
CA GLU A 86 9.99 -5.26 -22.96
C GLU A 86 11.39 -5.51 -22.37
N PRO A 87 12.13 -6.56 -22.79
CA PRO A 87 13.49 -6.78 -22.34
C PRO A 87 14.39 -5.59 -22.66
N LEU A 88 15.30 -5.24 -21.74
CA LEU A 88 16.31 -4.23 -22.04
C LEU A 88 17.43 -4.84 -22.86
N THR A 89 17.85 -4.13 -23.89
CA THR A 89 18.97 -4.56 -24.72
C THR A 89 20.28 -3.92 -24.23
N GLY A 90 21.23 -4.77 -23.83
CA GLY A 90 22.64 -4.42 -23.59
C GLY A 90 23.00 -3.94 -22.17
N GLY A 91 24.33 -3.90 -21.93
CA GLY A 91 24.99 -3.22 -20.80
C GLY A 91 24.83 -3.83 -19.41
N VAL A 92 25.81 -3.58 -18.54
CA VAL A 92 25.65 -3.78 -17.10
C VAL A 92 24.71 -2.69 -16.56
N GLN A 93 23.69 -3.06 -15.80
CA GLN A 93 22.71 -2.14 -15.25
C GLN A 93 22.99 -1.83 -13.77
N SER A 94 22.69 -0.61 -13.33
CA SER A 94 22.78 -0.20 -11.92
C SER A 94 21.41 -0.19 -11.21
N CYS A 95 21.45 -0.34 -9.89
CA CYS A 95 20.29 -0.53 -9.01
C CYS A 95 20.01 0.73 -8.16
N GLN A 96 19.42 1.75 -8.75
CA GLN A 96 19.04 3.03 -8.12
C GLN A 96 17.52 3.24 -8.04
N GLY A 97 16.73 2.18 -8.24
CA GLY A 97 15.30 2.28 -8.57
C GLY A 97 15.09 2.59 -10.06
N ASN A 98 13.86 2.42 -10.53
CA ASN A 98 13.45 2.71 -11.90
C ASN A 98 12.37 3.79 -11.94
N ASP A 99 12.12 4.39 -13.10
CA ASP A 99 11.03 5.36 -13.26
C ASP A 99 9.67 4.66 -13.28
N VAL A 100 8.62 5.39 -12.86
CA VAL A 100 7.25 4.89 -12.88
C VAL A 100 6.60 5.28 -14.20
N VAL A 101 6.07 4.29 -14.92
CA VAL A 101 5.35 4.49 -16.19
C VAL A 101 3.84 4.39 -15.93
N PRO A 102 3.05 5.43 -16.23
CA PRO A 102 1.61 5.37 -16.06
C PRO A 102 0.97 4.43 -17.09
N LEU A 103 -0.03 3.67 -16.65
CA LEU A 103 -0.83 2.75 -17.46
C LEU A 103 -2.30 2.83 -17.01
N THR A 104 -3.21 2.96 -17.96
CA THR A 104 -4.64 2.77 -17.72
C THR A 104 -5.00 1.31 -17.99
N VAL A 105 -5.58 0.62 -17.01
CA VAL A 105 -6.06 -0.77 -17.14
C VAL A 105 -7.58 -0.75 -17.21
N GLU A 106 -8.12 -1.18 -18.34
CA GLU A 106 -9.56 -1.36 -18.53
C GLU A 106 -9.99 -2.75 -18.06
N LEU A 107 -11.03 -2.79 -17.23
CA LEU A 107 -11.64 -4.02 -16.73
C LEU A 107 -12.91 -4.31 -17.55
N GLY A 108 -13.11 -5.58 -17.92
CA GLY A 108 -14.33 -6.05 -18.57
C GLY A 108 -15.57 -6.05 -17.68
N GLU A 109 -15.39 -5.97 -16.36
CA GLU A 109 -16.47 -5.89 -15.37
C GLU A 109 -16.01 -5.10 -14.12
N PRO A 110 -16.95 -4.54 -13.34
CA PRO A 110 -16.62 -3.81 -12.11
C PRO A 110 -15.85 -4.69 -11.11
N ILE A 111 -15.03 -4.07 -10.26
CA ILE A 111 -14.26 -4.82 -9.25
C ILE A 111 -15.16 -5.65 -8.35
N GLY A 112 -16.29 -5.10 -7.90
CA GLY A 112 -17.17 -5.72 -6.91
C GLY A 112 -16.42 -5.98 -5.61
N GLU A 113 -16.78 -7.06 -4.90
CA GLU A 113 -16.19 -7.42 -3.59
C GLU A 113 -14.78 -8.05 -3.65
N ARG A 114 -14.15 -8.00 -4.82
CA ARG A 114 -12.90 -8.71 -5.10
C ARG A 114 -11.67 -7.89 -4.75
N LYS A 115 -10.56 -8.57 -4.50
CA LYS A 115 -9.25 -7.92 -4.36
C LYS A 115 -8.67 -7.59 -5.74
N LEU A 116 -7.91 -6.50 -5.87
CA LEU A 116 -6.98 -6.32 -6.98
C LEU A 116 -5.62 -6.84 -6.56
N VAL A 117 -5.05 -7.75 -7.35
CA VAL A 117 -3.79 -8.43 -7.05
C VAL A 117 -2.81 -8.24 -8.19
N ASP A 118 -1.57 -7.89 -7.85
CA ASP A 118 -0.45 -7.85 -8.79
C ASP A 118 0.00 -9.27 -9.10
N GLY A 119 -0.25 -9.73 -10.33
CA GLY A 119 -0.05 -11.12 -10.70
C GLY A 119 1.41 -11.56 -10.71
N VAL A 120 2.37 -10.64 -10.83
CA VAL A 120 3.80 -11.00 -10.74
C VAL A 120 4.14 -11.55 -9.35
N CYS A 121 3.42 -11.12 -8.33
CA CYS A 121 3.59 -11.58 -6.95
C CYS A 121 3.08 -13.01 -6.71
N LEU A 122 2.30 -13.56 -7.64
CA LEU A 122 1.82 -14.94 -7.57
C LEU A 122 2.79 -15.93 -8.21
N VAL A 123 3.82 -15.43 -8.91
CA VAL A 123 4.86 -16.26 -9.52
C VAL A 123 6.05 -16.35 -8.56
N PRO A 124 6.40 -17.55 -8.07
CA PRO A 124 7.54 -17.72 -7.19
C PRO A 124 8.82 -17.17 -7.80
N ASP A 125 9.57 -16.40 -7.01
CA ASP A 125 10.87 -15.83 -7.37
C ASP A 125 10.89 -14.87 -8.57
N ALA A 126 9.73 -14.45 -9.11
CA ALA A 126 9.67 -13.47 -10.21
C ALA A 126 10.18 -12.09 -9.78
N VAL A 127 9.86 -11.69 -8.55
CA VAL A 127 10.31 -10.41 -7.96
C VAL A 127 10.71 -10.58 -6.51
N PRO A 128 11.53 -9.66 -5.94
CA PRO A 128 11.83 -9.67 -4.51
C PRO A 128 10.54 -9.61 -3.67
N ALA A 129 10.48 -10.44 -2.62
CA ALA A 129 9.31 -10.51 -1.73
C ALA A 129 8.91 -9.16 -1.11
N SER A 130 9.87 -8.24 -0.94
CA SER A 130 9.61 -6.88 -0.45
C SER A 130 8.73 -6.03 -1.38
N LEU A 131 8.54 -6.43 -2.64
CA LEU A 131 7.62 -5.77 -3.58
C LEU A 131 6.21 -6.37 -3.56
N CYS A 132 6.04 -7.48 -2.86
CA CYS A 132 4.84 -8.32 -2.84
C CYS A 132 4.32 -8.55 -1.42
N GLU A 133 4.25 -7.46 -0.65
CA GLU A 133 3.54 -7.47 0.62
C GLU A 133 2.08 -7.91 0.41
N ASP A 134 1.51 -8.58 1.42
CA ASP A 134 0.13 -9.09 1.41
C ASP A 134 -0.24 -9.89 0.15
N ASP A 135 0.66 -10.78 -0.30
CA ASP A 135 0.50 -11.60 -1.52
C ASP A 135 0.20 -10.77 -2.78
N GLY A 136 0.73 -9.54 -2.84
CA GLY A 136 0.56 -8.63 -3.97
C GLY A 136 -0.82 -7.96 -4.02
N VAL A 137 -1.59 -7.97 -2.94
CA VAL A 137 -2.86 -7.23 -2.87
C VAL A 137 -2.59 -5.73 -2.94
N ARG A 138 -3.12 -5.07 -3.98
CA ARG A 138 -3.03 -3.62 -4.19
C ARG A 138 -4.31 -2.89 -3.81
N TRP A 139 -5.42 -3.61 -3.75
CA TRP A 139 -6.71 -3.11 -3.31
C TRP A 139 -7.61 -4.26 -2.85
N ALA A 140 -8.51 -3.99 -1.93
CA ALA A 140 -9.58 -4.92 -1.56
C ALA A 140 -10.80 -4.13 -1.12
N ILE A 141 -12.00 -4.64 -1.44
CA ILE A 141 -13.19 -4.26 -0.67
C ILE A 141 -12.91 -4.65 0.77
N ARG A 142 -12.86 -3.62 1.58
CA ARG A 142 -13.07 -3.74 3.00
C ARG A 142 -14.50 -4.17 3.14
N THR A 143 -14.74 -5.30 3.82
CA THR A 143 -16.05 -5.88 4.18
C THR A 143 -17.21 -4.89 4.00
N PRO A 144 -18.36 -5.26 3.38
CA PRO A 144 -19.51 -4.37 3.27
C PRO A 144 -19.63 -3.60 4.57
N SER A 145 -19.53 -2.28 4.49
CA SER A 145 -19.35 -1.44 5.66
C SER A 145 -20.18 -0.19 5.50
N ALA A 146 -20.73 0.29 6.59
CA ALA A 146 -21.41 1.56 6.64
C ALA A 146 -20.42 2.62 7.09
N SER A 147 -20.52 3.80 6.46
CA SER A 147 -19.70 4.95 6.79
C SER A 147 -19.83 5.32 8.27
N ALA A 148 -18.69 5.61 8.89
CA ALA A 148 -18.59 6.14 10.23
C ALA A 148 -17.57 7.29 10.23
N VAL A 149 -17.71 8.17 11.22
CA VAL A 149 -16.74 9.22 11.54
C VAL A 149 -16.08 8.88 12.85
N TRP A 150 -14.88 9.41 13.07
CA TRP A 150 -14.18 9.25 14.33
C TRP A 150 -13.66 10.57 14.86
N GLY A 151 -13.59 10.69 16.18
CA GLY A 151 -12.97 11.81 16.89
C GLY A 151 -12.08 11.31 18.02
N LEU A 152 -11.25 12.19 18.58
CA LEU A 152 -10.49 11.85 19.78
C LEU A 152 -11.40 11.92 21.02
N PRO A 153 -11.42 10.89 21.88
CA PRO A 153 -12.18 10.93 23.11
C PRO A 153 -11.70 12.08 24.00
N LYS A 154 -12.61 12.62 24.80
CA LYS A 154 -12.27 13.72 25.72
C LYS A 154 -11.13 13.30 26.65
N GLY A 155 -10.03 14.07 26.61
CA GLY A 155 -8.85 13.82 27.44
C GLY A 155 -7.86 12.82 26.84
N GLU A 156 -8.10 12.31 25.63
CA GLU A 156 -7.09 11.58 24.87
C GLU A 156 -5.89 12.49 24.57
N VAL A 157 -4.68 11.97 24.77
CA VAL A 157 -3.44 12.73 24.60
C VAL A 157 -2.57 12.09 23.54
N VAL A 158 -2.75 12.54 22.30
CA VAL A 158 -1.85 12.22 21.19
C VAL A 158 -0.63 13.15 21.24
N ARG A 159 0.57 12.57 21.04
CA ARG A 159 1.85 13.28 20.97
C ARG A 159 2.59 12.85 19.69
N PRO A 160 3.60 13.61 19.23
CA PRO A 160 4.44 13.20 18.11
C PRO A 160 5.08 11.81 18.28
N GLY A 161 5.37 11.40 19.51
CA GLY A 161 5.89 10.05 19.80
C GLY A 161 4.85 8.94 19.89
N SER A 162 3.55 9.23 19.75
CA SER A 162 2.49 8.24 19.89
C SER A 162 2.51 7.26 18.71
N THR A 163 2.40 5.97 18.99
CA THR A 163 2.12 4.91 18.01
C THR A 163 0.78 4.21 18.29
N SER A 164 0.10 4.59 19.37
CA SER A 164 -1.21 4.05 19.75
C SER A 164 -2.02 5.14 20.43
N PHE A 165 -3.31 5.21 20.13
CA PHE A 165 -4.28 6.13 20.75
C PHE A 165 -5.72 5.62 20.53
N ARG A 166 -6.66 6.16 21.31
CA ARG A 166 -8.07 5.82 21.19
C ARG A 166 -8.82 6.80 20.31
N VAL A 167 -9.86 6.32 19.64
CA VAL A 167 -10.83 7.11 18.88
C VAL A 167 -12.25 6.71 19.25
N ASP A 168 -13.13 7.70 19.28
CA ASP A 168 -14.57 7.55 19.46
C ASP A 168 -15.22 7.51 18.07
N VAL A 169 -15.78 6.35 17.70
CA VAL A 169 -16.37 6.09 16.38
C VAL A 169 -17.89 6.20 16.45
N THR A 170 -18.50 6.84 15.45
CA THR A 170 -19.95 6.99 15.35
C THR A 170 -20.40 6.78 13.91
N ARG A 171 -21.40 5.91 13.70
CA ARG A 171 -21.99 5.70 12.37
C ARG A 171 -22.63 7.00 11.87
N THR A 172 -22.50 7.30 10.58
CA THR A 172 -23.11 8.50 9.98
C THR A 172 -24.58 8.32 9.59
N GLY A 173 -24.96 7.13 9.13
CA GLY A 173 -26.34 6.80 8.74
C GLY A 173 -27.29 6.62 9.93
N CYS A 174 -28.60 6.74 9.68
CA CYS A 174 -29.62 6.44 10.70
C CYS A 174 -29.63 4.94 11.04
N SER A 175 -29.63 4.64 12.33
CA SER A 175 -29.47 3.27 12.82
C SER A 175 -30.07 3.04 14.20
N GLY A 176 -31.07 3.83 14.58
CA GLY A 176 -31.84 3.65 15.82
C GLY A 176 -30.99 3.63 17.08
N GLY A 177 -29.99 4.50 17.15
CA GLY A 177 -29.10 4.57 18.30
C GLY A 177 -27.86 3.70 18.20
N VAL A 178 -27.74 2.84 17.19
CA VAL A 178 -26.68 1.82 17.12
C VAL A 178 -25.58 2.25 16.14
N THR A 179 -24.32 2.21 16.56
CA THR A 179 -23.18 2.38 15.65
C THR A 179 -22.72 1.03 15.11
N GLY A 180 -22.88 -0.03 15.89
CA GLY A 180 -22.53 -1.39 15.49
C GLY A 180 -21.05 -1.69 15.67
N ARG A 181 -20.59 -2.81 15.10
CA ARG A 181 -19.19 -3.24 15.23
C ARG A 181 -18.30 -2.34 14.40
N VAL A 182 -17.35 -1.68 15.06
CA VAL A 182 -16.28 -0.92 14.40
C VAL A 182 -15.29 -1.89 13.75
N LEU A 183 -14.98 -1.66 12.47
CA LEU A 183 -14.02 -2.44 11.70
C LEU A 183 -12.58 -2.00 12.02
N GLU A 184 -11.59 -2.75 11.54
CA GLU A 184 -10.19 -2.35 11.73
C GLU A 184 -9.88 -1.06 10.97
N PRO A 185 -9.13 -0.10 11.56
CA PRO A 185 -8.80 1.15 10.90
C PRO A 185 -7.84 0.92 9.75
N MET A 186 -8.01 1.69 8.68
CA MET A 186 -7.05 1.79 7.59
C MET A 186 -6.29 3.09 7.69
N ILE A 187 -4.99 2.98 7.57
CA ILE A 187 -4.07 4.08 7.83
C ILE A 187 -3.24 4.30 6.58
N THR A 188 -3.27 5.52 6.05
CA THR A 188 -2.40 5.96 4.97
C THR A 188 -1.42 6.99 5.53
N TYR A 189 -0.13 6.70 5.44
CA TYR A 189 0.92 7.60 5.90
C TYR A 189 1.33 8.56 4.78
N GLY A 190 1.32 9.86 5.09
CA GLY A 190 1.88 10.92 4.27
C GLY A 190 3.02 11.64 5.00
N ALA A 191 3.63 12.59 4.31
CA ALA A 191 4.70 13.43 4.86
C ALA A 191 4.17 14.43 5.90
N ASP A 192 3.00 15.01 5.64
CA ASP A 192 2.40 16.06 6.49
C ASP A 192 1.15 15.58 7.24
N GLN A 193 0.58 14.45 6.86
CA GLN A 193 -0.67 13.93 7.42
C GLN A 193 -0.68 12.40 7.49
N ILE A 194 -1.39 11.86 8.47
CA ILE A 194 -1.78 10.46 8.58
C ILE A 194 -3.30 10.42 8.42
N ILE A 195 -3.75 9.82 7.33
CA ILE A 195 -5.17 9.71 7.01
C ILE A 195 -5.68 8.38 7.55
N ILE A 196 -6.69 8.44 8.41
CA ILE A 196 -7.26 7.27 9.09
C ILE A 196 -8.72 7.15 8.72
N ARG A 197 -9.10 5.97 8.26
CA ARG A 197 -10.50 5.61 8.02
C ARG A 197 -10.88 4.48 8.95
N THR A 198 -12.03 4.59 9.60
CA THR A 198 -12.64 3.48 10.32
C THR A 198 -14.12 3.43 9.99
N ASP A 199 -14.56 2.32 9.43
CA ASP A 199 -15.97 2.10 9.09
C ASP A 199 -16.61 1.15 10.13
N VAL A 200 -17.91 0.89 10.00
CA VAL A 200 -18.64 -0.06 10.84
C VAL A 200 -19.30 -1.14 10.00
N GLU A 201 -19.65 -2.28 10.60
CA GLU A 201 -20.48 -3.27 9.92
C GLU A 201 -21.83 -2.67 9.46
N PRO A 202 -22.42 -3.14 8.36
CA PRO A 202 -23.75 -2.74 7.94
C PRO A 202 -24.77 -3.29 8.93
N LEU A 203 -25.84 -2.54 9.14
CA LEU A 203 -27.01 -3.12 9.79
C LEU A 203 -27.85 -3.92 8.79
N PRO A 204 -28.70 -4.84 9.28
CA PRO A 204 -29.76 -5.41 8.47
C PRO A 204 -30.59 -4.32 7.78
N GLU A 205 -31.10 -4.61 6.58
CA GLU A 205 -31.99 -3.68 5.90
C GLU A 205 -33.25 -3.41 6.73
N GLY A 206 -33.68 -2.15 6.77
CA GLY A 206 -34.84 -1.75 7.55
C GLY A 206 -35.00 -0.25 7.68
N ALA A 207 -36.17 0.18 8.14
CA ALA A 207 -36.39 1.57 8.55
C ALA A 207 -35.87 1.76 9.97
N TYR A 208 -34.99 2.74 10.14
CA TYR A 208 -34.42 3.13 11.43
C TYR A 208 -34.88 4.54 11.79
N ASP A 209 -35.11 4.78 13.07
CA ASP A 209 -35.21 6.13 13.61
C ASP A 209 -33.81 6.76 13.73
N CYS A 210 -33.78 8.09 13.83
CA CYS A 210 -32.54 8.88 13.84
C CYS A 210 -32.37 9.65 15.18
N PRO A 211 -32.30 8.97 16.34
CA PRO A 211 -32.10 9.65 17.63
C PRO A 211 -30.65 10.15 17.84
N GLY A 212 -29.76 9.97 16.85
CA GLY A 212 -28.31 9.98 17.02
C GLY A 212 -27.80 8.57 17.34
N ASN A 213 -26.51 8.31 17.11
CA ASN A 213 -25.92 6.98 17.27
C ASN A 213 -24.99 6.93 18.48
N GLU A 214 -24.85 5.75 19.09
CA GLU A 214 -23.92 5.51 20.19
C GLU A 214 -22.46 5.77 19.76
N ILE A 215 -21.62 6.15 20.71
CA ILE A 215 -20.18 6.25 20.50
C ILE A 215 -19.55 4.90 20.85
N VAL A 216 -18.75 4.35 19.94
CA VAL A 216 -17.99 3.11 20.15
C VAL A 216 -16.49 3.42 20.11
N GLU A 217 -15.78 3.09 21.18
CA GLU A 217 -14.35 3.31 21.29
C GLU A 217 -13.56 2.27 20.48
N LYS A 218 -12.53 2.71 19.77
CA LYS A 218 -11.58 1.87 19.03
C LYS A 218 -10.15 2.33 19.31
N THR A 219 -9.25 1.37 19.53
CA THR A 219 -7.81 1.67 19.57
C THR A 219 -7.24 1.64 18.17
N VAL A 220 -6.49 2.68 17.82
CA VAL A 220 -5.71 2.77 16.59
C VAL A 220 -4.26 2.47 16.91
N GLU A 221 -3.67 1.53 16.18
CA GLU A 221 -2.25 1.18 16.28
C GLU A 221 -1.55 1.61 14.99
N LEU A 222 -0.50 2.41 15.11
CA LEU A 222 0.34 2.88 14.01
C LEU A 222 1.62 2.05 13.94
N SER A 223 2.11 1.80 12.73
CA SER A 223 3.41 1.16 12.48
C SER A 223 4.59 2.11 12.69
N GLU A 224 4.33 3.43 12.69
CA GLU A 224 5.33 4.47 12.96
C GLU A 224 4.74 5.62 13.80
N PRO A 225 5.58 6.41 14.51
CA PRO A 225 5.10 7.50 15.37
C PRO A 225 4.37 8.59 14.59
N VAL A 226 3.39 9.26 15.22
CA VAL A 226 2.65 10.36 14.60
C VAL A 226 3.57 11.45 14.00
N GLY A 227 4.61 11.83 14.72
CA GLY A 227 5.54 12.89 14.31
C GLY A 227 4.88 14.27 14.26
N ASP A 228 5.31 15.08 13.30
CA ASP A 228 4.79 16.43 13.04
C ASP A 228 3.63 16.43 12.03
N ARG A 229 2.83 15.35 12.01
CA ARG A 229 1.78 15.11 11.01
C ARG A 229 0.39 15.26 11.58
N GLU A 230 -0.53 15.82 10.82
CA GLU A 230 -1.94 15.87 11.22
C GLU A 230 -2.57 14.47 11.23
N LEU A 231 -3.54 14.23 12.12
CA LEU A 231 -4.41 13.05 12.06
C LEU A 231 -5.73 13.45 11.44
N VAL A 232 -6.07 12.82 10.31
CA VAL A 232 -7.20 13.22 9.47
C VAL A 232 -8.20 12.07 9.35
N ASP A 233 -9.47 12.36 9.60
CA ASP A 233 -10.58 11.45 9.37
C ASP A 233 -10.89 11.38 7.87
N ALA A 234 -10.56 10.25 7.24
CA ALA A 234 -10.72 10.07 5.80
C ALA A 234 -12.19 10.22 5.33
N ALA A 235 -13.16 9.89 6.19
CA ALA A 235 -14.58 10.03 5.86
C ALA A 235 -14.96 11.51 5.67
N CYS A 236 -14.21 12.42 6.29
CA CYS A 236 -14.41 13.87 6.18
C CYS A 236 -13.66 14.52 5.03
N VAL A 237 -12.73 13.81 4.39
CA VAL A 237 -12.03 14.28 3.18
C VAL A 237 -12.81 13.87 1.92
N THR A 238 -13.36 12.65 1.93
CA THR A 238 -14.04 12.05 0.78
C THR A 238 -15.22 11.18 1.25
N GLY A 239 -16.32 11.18 0.50
CA GLY A 239 -17.47 10.30 0.75
C GLY A 239 -18.68 11.00 1.39
N ASP A 240 -19.61 10.20 1.91
CA ASP A 240 -20.92 10.68 2.37
C ASP A 240 -20.85 11.55 3.63
N ALA A 241 -19.80 11.40 4.45
CA ALA A 241 -19.66 12.14 5.70
C ALA A 241 -19.21 13.60 5.50
N VAL A 242 -18.59 13.94 4.37
CA VAL A 242 -18.06 15.29 4.07
C VAL A 242 -19.11 16.39 4.27
N THR A 243 -20.38 16.09 3.97
CA THR A 243 -21.48 17.07 4.05
C THR A 243 -22.15 17.14 5.43
N THR A 244 -21.70 16.30 6.36
CA THR A 244 -22.27 16.22 7.70
C THR A 244 -21.60 17.21 8.65
N THR A 245 -22.31 17.58 9.72
CA THR A 245 -21.76 18.43 10.78
C THR A 245 -20.62 17.79 11.57
N PHE A 246 -20.31 16.51 11.32
CA PHE A 246 -19.18 15.81 11.95
C PHE A 246 -17.84 16.20 11.35
N CYS A 247 -17.85 16.80 10.16
CA CYS A 247 -16.66 17.14 9.40
C CYS A 247 -16.46 18.65 9.42
N GLU A 248 -15.53 19.08 10.27
CA GLU A 248 -15.02 20.44 10.36
C GLU A 248 -13.52 20.39 10.04
N ASP A 249 -12.93 21.53 9.66
CA ASP A 249 -11.50 21.69 9.39
C ASP A 249 -10.90 20.60 8.48
N ASP A 250 -11.58 20.30 7.36
CA ASP A 250 -11.19 19.29 6.37
C ASP A 250 -10.92 17.88 6.96
N GLY A 251 -11.56 17.56 8.10
CA GLY A 251 -11.43 16.28 8.78
C GLY A 251 -10.24 16.16 9.73
N VAL A 252 -9.50 17.25 9.97
CA VAL A 252 -8.39 17.25 10.93
C VAL A 252 -8.92 17.03 12.36
N ARG A 253 -8.48 15.95 13.01
CA ARG A 253 -8.84 15.62 14.40
C ARG A 253 -7.74 15.93 15.39
N TRP A 254 -6.52 16.05 14.91
CA TRP A 254 -5.35 16.42 15.69
C TRP A 254 -4.29 17.06 14.78
N ALA A 255 -3.63 18.08 15.29
CA ALA A 255 -2.46 18.70 14.66
C ALA A 255 -1.36 18.87 15.71
N PRO A 256 -0.08 18.77 15.32
CA PRO A 256 1.03 19.10 16.20
C PRO A 256 0.95 20.56 16.65
N ARG A 257 1.25 20.81 17.92
CA ARG A 257 1.31 22.16 18.50
C ARG A 257 2.71 22.75 18.45
#